data_AF-A0A2S9FVC3-F1
#
_entry.id   AF-A0A2S9FVC3-F1
#
_cell.length_a   1.000
_cell.length_b   1.000
_cell.length_c   1.000
_cell.angle_alpha   90.00
_cell.angle_beta   90.00
_cell.angle_gamma   90.00
#
_symmetry.space_group_name_H-M   'P 1'
#
loop_
_entity.id
_entity.type
_entity.pdbx_description
1 polymer ?
#
loop_
_entity_poly.entity_id
_entity_poly.type
_entity_poly.pdbx_seq_one_letter_code
_entity_poly.pdbx_strand_id
1 'polypeptide(L)'
;TFDFLAAAGGANDASAHVQYMIANCPRTRLVLGGYSQGAAVIDVIAAVPFPAVGFANPLPPNAPDFVAAIALFGNPTTKVGLPITA
;
A
#
# COMPACT_ATOMS: atom_id res chain seq x y z
N THR A 1 8.96 -1.76 -19.66
CA THR A 1 9.14 -2.76 -18.59
C THR A 1 8.69 -2.12 -17.29
N PHE A 2 7.80 -2.75 -16.53
CA PHE A 2 7.39 -2.26 -15.20
C PHE A 2 8.44 -2.70 -14.17
N ASP A 3 8.94 -1.76 -13.37
CA ASP A 3 9.90 -2.06 -12.30
C ASP A 3 9.15 -2.42 -11.01
N PHE A 4 8.87 -3.72 -10.86
CA PHE A 4 8.21 -4.26 -9.68
C PHE A 4 9.11 -4.23 -8.42
N LEU A 5 10.44 -4.22 -8.58
CA LEU A 5 11.37 -4.17 -7.45
C LEU A 5 11.40 -2.77 -6.83
N ALA A 6 11.35 -1.72 -7.64
CA ALA A 6 11.18 -0.35 -7.15
C ALA A 6 9.84 -0.18 -6.40
N ALA A 7 8.77 -0.79 -6.89
CA ALA A 7 7.46 -0.76 -6.21
C ALA A 7 7.50 -1.50 -4.85
N ALA A 8 8.26 -2.60 -4.73
CA ALA A 8 8.44 -3.30 -3.46
C ALA A 8 9.19 -2.46 -2.41
N GLY A 9 10.22 -1.70 -2.84
CA GLY A 9 10.91 -0.74 -1.97
C GLY A 9 9.96 0.36 -1.46
N GLY A 10 9.18 0.96 -2.37
CA GLY A 10 8.16 1.95 -2.00
C GLY A 10 7.07 1.38 -1.08
N ALA A 11 6.68 0.13 -1.28
CA ALA A 11 5.71 -0.55 -0.42
C ALA A 11 6.24 -0.74 1.00
N ASN A 12 7.51 -1.11 1.18
CA ASN A 12 8.10 -1.24 2.51
C ASN A 12 8.12 0.10 3.28
N ASP A 13 8.49 1.19 2.59
CA ASP A 13 8.50 2.54 3.17
C ASP A 13 7.08 3.01 3.51
N ALA A 14 6.14 2.87 2.58
CA ALA A 14 4.74 3.22 2.81
C ALA A 14 4.13 2.43 3.98
N SER A 15 4.36 1.10 4.03
CA SER A 15 3.92 0.27 5.16
C SER A 15 4.54 0.71 6.49
N ALA A 16 5.83 1.05 6.51
CA ALA A 16 6.50 1.54 7.71
C ALA A 16 5.89 2.86 8.18
N HIS A 17 5.57 3.76 7.25
CA HIS A 17 4.93 5.03 7.56
C HIS A 17 3.52 4.85 8.12
N VAL A 18 2.70 3.97 7.54
CA VAL A 18 1.36 3.65 8.06
C VAL A 18 1.47 3.09 9.48
N GLN A 19 2.35 2.12 9.71
CA GLN A 19 2.58 1.55 11.04
C GLN A 19 3.08 2.58 12.05
N TYR A 20 3.97 3.49 11.64
CA TYR A 20 4.41 4.62 12.46
C TYR A 20 3.24 5.50 12.88
N MET A 21 2.33 5.82 11.95
CA MET A 21 1.14 6.62 12.24
C MET A 21 0.15 5.89 13.17
N ILE A 22 -0.04 4.58 12.99
CA ILE A 22 -0.84 3.75 13.90
C ILE A 22 -0.28 3.83 15.34
N ALA A 23 1.05 3.72 15.49
CA ALA A 23 1.70 3.71 16.80
C ALA A 23 1.73 5.09 17.48
N ASN A 24 1.97 6.16 16.73
CA ASN A 24 2.20 7.49 17.28
C ASN A 24 0.97 8.41 17.23
N CYS A 25 0.00 8.09 16.37
CA CYS A 25 -1.21 8.88 16.14
C CYS A 25 -2.46 7.97 16.09
N PRO A 26 -2.78 7.21 17.16
CA PRO A 26 -3.80 6.15 17.10
C PRO A 26 -5.24 6.64 16.90
N ARG A 27 -5.49 7.96 16.93
CA ARG A 27 -6.81 8.55 16.62
C ARG A 27 -6.89 9.10 15.20
N THR A 28 -5.78 9.11 14.47
CA THR A 28 -5.72 9.60 13.09
C THR A 28 -6.10 8.49 12.14
N ARG A 29 -7.00 8.78 11.20
CA ARG A 29 -7.28 7.90 10.07
C ARG A 29 -6.62 8.47 8.82
N LEU A 30 -5.90 7.61 8.09
CA LEU A 30 -5.14 7.96 6.89
C LEU A 30 -5.98 7.79 5.63
N VAL A 31 -5.77 8.64 4.63
CA VAL A 31 -6.22 8.39 3.26
C VAL A 31 -4.99 8.02 2.45
N LEU A 32 -4.95 6.81 1.90
CA LEU A 32 -3.81 6.31 1.13
C LEU A 32 -4.01 6.60 -0.35
N GLY A 33 -3.05 7.26 -0.98
CA GLY A 33 -3.17 7.71 -2.37
C GLY A 33 -1.98 7.32 -3.21
N GLY A 34 -2.19 7.10 -4.51
CA GLY A 34 -1.11 6.77 -5.43
C GLY A 34 -1.45 7.08 -6.88
N TYR A 35 -0.43 7.52 -7.64
CA TYR A 35 -0.51 7.72 -9.09
C TYR A 35 0.56 6.88 -9.80
N SER A 36 0.20 6.22 -10.91
CA SER A 36 1.13 5.42 -11.72
C SER A 36 1.87 4.36 -10.88
N GLN A 37 3.21 4.38 -10.80
CA GLN A 37 3.97 3.46 -9.94
C GLN A 37 3.58 3.59 -8.45
N GLY A 38 3.26 4.80 -7.97
CA GLY A 38 2.81 5.00 -6.59
C GLY A 38 1.45 4.36 -6.32
N ALA A 39 0.61 4.18 -7.34
CA ALA A 39 -0.63 3.42 -7.18
C ALA A 39 -0.35 1.92 -6.97
N ALA A 40 0.64 1.37 -7.66
CA ALA A 40 1.09 0.00 -7.44
C ALA A 40 1.69 -0.21 -6.04
N VAL A 41 2.40 0.79 -5.51
CA VAL A 41 2.89 0.78 -4.11
C VAL A 41 1.74 0.61 -3.12
N ILE A 42 0.68 1.42 -3.24
CA ILE A 42 -0.48 1.33 -2.34
C ILE A 42 -1.23 0.01 -2.52
N ASP A 43 -1.27 -0.50 -3.75
CA ASP A 43 -1.89 -1.80 -4.05
C ASP A 43 -1.17 -2.97 -3.36
N VAL A 44 0.17 -2.96 -3.39
CA VAL A 44 0.98 -3.98 -2.69
C VAL A 44 0.68 -4.00 -1.20
N ILE A 45 0.72 -2.84 -0.52
CA ILE A 45 0.52 -2.80 0.94
C ILE A 45 -0.92 -3.13 1.36
N ALA A 46 -1.90 -2.91 0.48
CA ALA A 46 -3.31 -3.20 0.75
C ALA A 46 -3.69 -4.66 0.45
N ALA A 47 -3.11 -5.26 -0.60
CA ALA A 47 -3.53 -6.58 -1.10
C ALA A 47 -2.60 -7.73 -0.69
N VAL A 48 -1.35 -7.47 -0.30
CA VAL A 48 -0.36 -8.53 -0.01
C VAL A 48 -0.11 -8.63 1.50
N PRO A 49 -0.70 -9.61 2.22
CA PRO A 49 -0.57 -9.72 3.66
C PRO A 49 0.68 -10.47 4.14
N PHE A 50 1.60 -10.83 3.23
CA PHE A 50 2.81 -11.60 3.53
C PHE A 50 4.03 -11.07 2.75
N PRO A 51 5.26 -11.28 3.27
CA PRO A 51 6.47 -10.92 2.53
C PRO A 51 6.58 -11.66 1.17
N ALA A 52 6.83 -10.92 0.09
CA ALA A 52 7.01 -11.48 -1.25
C ALA A 52 7.78 -10.51 -2.17
N VAL A 53 8.68 -11.04 -3.01
CA VAL A 53 9.36 -10.29 -4.10
C VAL A 53 9.90 -8.92 -3.65
N GLY A 54 10.64 -8.88 -2.53
CA GLY A 54 11.24 -7.65 -1.99
C GLY A 54 10.34 -6.83 -1.06
N PHE A 55 9.03 -7.10 -1.02
CA PHE A 55 8.14 -6.58 0.03
C PHE A 55 8.30 -7.44 1.28
N ALA A 56 8.64 -6.83 2.41
CA ALA A 56 8.99 -7.51 3.66
C ALA A 56 8.22 -6.97 4.87
N ASN A 57 7.48 -5.86 4.70
CA ASN A 57 6.79 -5.19 5.79
C ASN A 57 5.27 -5.11 5.53
N PRO A 58 4.53 -6.23 5.62
CA PRO A 58 3.07 -6.21 5.49
C PRO A 58 2.42 -5.36 6.58
N LEU A 59 1.28 -4.73 6.25
CA LEU A 59 0.49 -4.01 7.24
C LEU A 59 -0.06 -4.97 8.30
N PRO A 60 -0.16 -4.54 9.58
CA PRO A 60 -0.77 -5.35 10.62
C PRO A 60 -2.28 -5.53 10.36
N PRO A 61 -2.91 -6.61 10.87
CA PRO A 61 -4.32 -6.90 10.59
C PRO A 61 -5.31 -5.81 11.02
N ASN A 62 -4.93 -4.95 11.98
CA ASN A 62 -5.74 -3.82 12.45
C ASN A 62 -5.56 -2.55 11.61
N ALA A 63 -4.68 -2.53 10.60
CA ALA A 63 -4.48 -1.36 9.75
C ALA A 63 -5.76 -0.78 9.12
N PRO A 64 -6.77 -1.58 8.73
CA PRO A 64 -8.04 -1.05 8.21
C PRO A 64 -8.77 -0.09 9.16
N ASP A 65 -8.62 -0.24 10.49
CA ASP A 65 -9.24 0.67 11.46
C ASP A 65 -8.65 2.09 11.40
N PHE A 66 -7.42 2.21 10.88
CA PHE A 66 -6.66 3.45 10.76
C PHE A 66 -6.61 3.99 9.32
N VAL A 67 -7.31 3.36 8.37
CA VAL A 67 -7.43 3.85 7.00
C VAL A 67 -8.87 4.29 6.74
N ALA A 68 -9.04 5.54 6.29
CA ALA A 68 -10.34 6.12 5.96
C ALA A 68 -10.75 5.84 4.52
N ALA A 69 -9.80 5.87 3.59
CA ALA A 69 -10.05 5.66 2.17
C ALA A 69 -8.75 5.34 1.41
N ILE A 70 -8.90 4.78 0.22
CA ILE A 70 -7.82 4.59 -0.75
C ILE A 70 -8.21 5.26 -2.07
N ALA A 71 -7.30 6.03 -2.67
CA ALA A 71 -7.53 6.73 -3.94
C ALA A 71 -6.37 6.51 -4.92
N LEU A 72 -6.60 5.69 -5.95
CA LEU A 72 -5.58 5.28 -6.92
C LEU A 72 -5.89 5.79 -8.32
N PHE A 73 -4.87 6.32 -8.99
CA PHE A 73 -5.00 6.89 -10.34
C PHE A 73 -3.91 6.32 -11.27
N GLY A 74 -4.29 5.98 -12.51
CA GLY A 74 -3.35 5.46 -13.50
C GLY A 74 -2.66 4.16 -13.06
N ASN A 75 -3.33 3.34 -12.25
CA ASN A 75 -2.72 2.18 -11.62
C ASN A 75 -2.40 1.08 -12.65
N PRO A 76 -1.11 0.70 -12.84
CA PRO A 76 -0.75 -0.36 -13.78
C PRO A 76 -1.23 -1.75 -13.32
N THR A 77 -1.48 -1.98 -12.03
CA THR A 77 -1.93 -3.29 -11.51
C THR A 77 -3.37 -3.62 -11.90
N THR A 78 -4.20 -2.61 -12.17
CA THR A 78 -5.56 -2.77 -12.74
C THR A 78 -5.52 -3.54 -14.06
N LYS A 79 -4.41 -3.49 -14.80
CA LYS A 79 -4.23 -4.22 -16.07
C LYS A 79 -3.84 -5.68 -15.90
N VAL A 80 -3.52 -6.12 -14.68
CA VAL A 80 -3.02 -7.46 -14.37
C VAL A 80 -4.03 -8.29 -13.54
N GLY A 81 -5.25 -7.77 -13.33
CA GLY A 81 -6.39 -8.56 -12.85
C GLY A 81 -6.66 -8.55 -11.34
N LEU A 82 -5.98 -7.71 -10.56
CA LEU A 82 -6.22 -7.55 -9.11
C LEU A 82 -6.39 -6.08 -8.72
N PRO A 83 -7.36 -5.33 -9.27
CA PRO A 83 -7.62 -4.00 -8.74
C PRO A 83 -8.21 -4.12 -7.32
N ILE A 84 -7.77 -3.25 -6.40
CA ILE A 84 -8.62 -2.89 -5.26
C ILE A 84 -9.91 -2.32 -5.86
N THR A 85 -10.98 -3.08 -5.82
CA THR A 85 -12.31 -2.53 -6.10
C THR A 85 -12.67 -1.68 -4.90
N ALA A 86 -13.07 -0.43 -5.18
CA ALA A 86 -13.60 0.49 -4.18
C ALA A 86 -14.73 -0.14 -3.37
#